data_AF-A0A385DBF5-F1
#
_entry.id   AF-A0A385DBF5-F1
#
_cell.length_a   1.000
_cell.length_b   1.000
_cell.length_c   1.000
_cell.angle_alpha   90.00
_cell.angle_beta   90.00
_cell.angle_gamma   90.00
#
_symmetry.space_group_name_H-M   'P 1'
#
loop_
_entity.id
_entity.type
_entity.pdbx_description
1 polymer ?
#
loop_
_entity_poly.entity_id
_entity_poly.type
_entity_poly.pdbx_seq_one_letter_code
_entity_poly.pdbx_strand_id
1 'polypeptide(L)'
;MAGKSDHPVLAALSLTFSVGWSWAAYAFLVGWFCRTKTLSALLASAGLATGVTVYYVFKALSPAVLPGATDVTVVSISPGILFWSVAALVLGAPMGLAGHFARRPDLLALPFQLTVPAIAFYEATMRFEVETDPGDAVGLVTWTVVRIASVAVALGLVGRAGWSLLRPSGGSSRA
;
A
#
# COMPACT_ATOMS: atom_id res chain seq x y z
N MET A 1 -17.71 4.18 18.61
CA MET A 1 -17.36 2.75 18.52
C MET A 1 -16.95 2.46 17.09
N ALA A 2 -15.65 2.52 16.81
CA ALA A 2 -15.08 2.03 15.56
C ALA A 2 -13.76 1.37 15.93
N GLY A 3 -13.70 0.04 15.86
CA GLY A 3 -12.42 -0.65 15.71
C GLY A 3 -12.13 -1.85 16.61
N LYS A 4 -12.83 -2.10 17.73
CA LYS A 4 -12.85 -3.47 18.26
C LYS A 4 -13.99 -4.18 17.54
N SER A 5 -13.70 -4.63 16.33
CA SER A 5 -14.55 -5.67 15.76
C SER A 5 -14.27 -6.90 16.61
N ASP A 6 -15.29 -7.43 17.28
CA ASP A 6 -15.17 -8.68 18.04
C ASP A 6 -14.74 -9.85 17.14
N HIS A 7 -14.80 -9.64 15.82
CA HIS A 7 -14.30 -10.54 14.80
C HIS A 7 -12.84 -10.22 14.41
N PRO A 8 -11.87 -11.10 14.73
CA PRO A 8 -10.43 -10.84 14.55
C PRO A 8 -10.03 -10.55 13.10
N VAL A 9 -10.76 -11.11 12.12
CA VAL A 9 -10.52 -10.86 10.69
C VAL A 9 -10.80 -9.41 10.31
N LEU A 10 -11.87 -8.80 10.82
CA LEU A 10 -12.23 -7.43 10.47
C LEU A 10 -11.26 -6.44 11.11
N ALA A 11 -10.73 -6.76 12.28
CA ALA A 11 -9.66 -6.01 12.94
C ALA A 11 -8.36 -6.07 12.12
N ALA A 12 -7.97 -7.26 11.66
CA ALA A 12 -6.80 -7.44 10.81
C ALA A 12 -6.94 -6.68 9.48
N LEU A 13 -8.10 -6.72 8.83
CA LEU A 13 -8.35 -5.95 7.59
C LEU A 13 -8.31 -4.45 7.85
N SER A 14 -8.93 -3.98 8.95
CA SER A 14 -8.91 -2.57 9.33
C SER A 14 -7.49 -2.07 9.58
N LEU A 15 -6.67 -2.86 10.30
CA LEU A 15 -5.25 -2.57 10.50
C LEU A 15 -4.55 -2.48 9.14
N THR A 16 -4.67 -3.53 8.33
CA THR A 16 -3.97 -3.66 7.05
C THR A 16 -4.31 -2.55 6.06
N PHE A 17 -5.58 -2.18 5.93
CA PHE A 17 -6.02 -1.14 5.00
C PHE A 17 -5.77 0.27 5.51
N SER A 18 -5.60 0.48 6.82
CA SER A 18 -5.31 1.81 7.39
C SER A 18 -3.84 2.22 7.25
N VAL A 19 -3.01 1.42 6.58
CA VAL A 19 -1.54 1.53 6.57
C VAL A 19 -1.03 2.02 5.21
N GLY A 20 0.11 2.73 5.19
CA GLY A 20 0.62 3.41 3.99
C GLY A 20 0.81 2.52 2.77
N TRP A 21 1.20 1.25 2.95
CA TRP A 21 1.46 0.32 1.86
C TRP A 21 0.19 -0.01 1.07
N SER A 22 -0.99 -0.02 1.70
CA SER A 22 -2.26 -0.29 1.01
C SER A 22 -2.63 0.86 0.07
N TRP A 23 -2.39 2.10 0.49
CA TRP A 23 -2.55 3.32 -0.32
C TRP A 23 -1.53 3.34 -1.47
N ALA A 24 -0.28 2.97 -1.18
CA ALA A 24 0.75 2.86 -2.19
C ALA A 24 0.41 1.78 -3.23
N ALA A 25 -0.13 0.63 -2.79
CA ALA A 25 -0.62 -0.44 -3.65
C ALA A 25 -1.81 0.01 -4.51
N TYR A 26 -2.75 0.77 -3.93
CA TYR A 26 -3.84 1.37 -4.69
C TYR A 26 -3.33 2.28 -5.82
N ALA A 27 -2.44 3.23 -5.51
CA ALA A 27 -1.87 4.13 -6.51
C ALA A 27 -1.10 3.37 -7.61
N PHE A 28 -0.36 2.34 -7.20
CA PHE A 28 0.34 1.44 -8.10
C PHE A 28 -0.63 0.70 -9.04
N LEU A 29 -1.73 0.15 -8.52
CA LEU A 29 -2.74 -0.55 -9.32
C LEU A 29 -3.45 0.39 -10.30
N VAL A 30 -3.80 1.61 -9.86
CA VAL A 30 -4.35 2.65 -10.76
C VAL A 30 -3.37 2.88 -11.91
N GLY A 31 -2.09 3.03 -11.59
CA GLY A 31 -1.03 3.18 -12.59
C GLY A 31 -0.89 2.00 -13.54
N TRP A 32 -0.98 0.78 -13.02
CA TRP A 32 -0.94 -0.46 -13.77
C TRP A 32 -2.07 -0.55 -14.79
N PHE A 33 -3.30 -0.17 -14.44
CA PHE A 33 -4.43 -0.21 -15.39
C PHE A 33 -4.43 0.93 -16.41
N CYS A 34 -3.76 2.05 -16.12
CA CYS A 34 -3.73 3.22 -17.00
C CYS A 34 -2.92 3.01 -18.28
N ARG A 35 -3.45 3.37 -19.45
CA ARG A 35 -2.75 3.19 -20.74
C ARG A 35 -1.61 4.18 -20.99
N THR A 36 -1.66 5.39 -20.41
CA THR A 36 -0.65 6.43 -20.62
C THR A 36 0.01 6.83 -19.31
N LYS A 37 1.26 7.33 -19.39
CA LYS A 37 2.04 7.81 -18.23
C LYS A 37 1.33 8.96 -17.52
N THR A 38 0.79 9.91 -18.30
CA THR A 38 0.10 11.08 -17.77
C THR A 38 -1.18 10.68 -17.03
N LEU A 39 -1.99 9.78 -17.60
CA LEU A 39 -3.18 9.29 -16.91
C LEU A 39 -2.83 8.50 -15.65
N SER A 40 -1.77 7.68 -15.68
CA SER A 40 -1.34 6.95 -14.48
C SER A 40 -0.96 7.86 -13.33
N ALA A 41 -0.22 8.94 -13.61
CA ALA A 41 0.21 9.88 -12.58
C ALA A 41 -0.97 10.70 -12.03
N LEU A 42 -1.82 11.23 -12.93
CA LEU A 42 -2.95 12.08 -12.54
C LEU A 42 -4.02 11.30 -11.77
N LEU A 43 -4.43 10.12 -12.27
CA LEU A 43 -5.48 9.32 -11.62
C LEU A 43 -5.00 8.74 -10.28
N ALA A 44 -3.74 8.33 -10.18
CA ALA A 44 -3.19 7.84 -8.91
C ALA A 44 -3.13 8.96 -7.86
N SER A 45 -2.68 10.16 -8.25
CA SER A 45 -2.62 11.33 -7.37
C SER A 45 -4.00 11.80 -6.93
N ALA A 46 -4.92 11.95 -7.88
CA ALA A 46 -6.29 12.39 -7.59
C ALA A 46 -7.05 11.35 -6.75
N GLY A 47 -6.88 10.06 -7.07
CA GLY A 47 -7.49 8.96 -6.32
C GLY A 47 -6.97 8.88 -4.88
N LEU A 48 -5.66 9.00 -4.66
CA LEU A 48 -5.09 9.04 -3.32
C LEU A 48 -5.54 10.28 -2.54
N ALA A 49 -5.50 11.46 -3.14
CA ALA A 49 -5.92 12.69 -2.47
C ALA A 49 -7.40 12.62 -2.05
N THR A 50 -8.26 12.09 -2.94
CA THR A 50 -9.67 11.87 -2.65
C THR A 50 -9.83 10.85 -1.53
N GLY A 51 -9.14 9.71 -1.60
CA GLY A 51 -9.23 8.66 -0.59
C GLY A 51 -8.75 9.09 0.79
N VAL A 52 -7.65 9.84 0.88
CA VAL A 52 -7.15 10.43 2.13
C VAL A 52 -8.14 11.44 2.69
N THR A 53 -8.68 12.31 1.84
CA THR A 53 -9.69 13.30 2.25
C THR A 53 -10.92 12.60 2.83
N VAL A 54 -11.44 11.59 2.13
CA VAL A 54 -12.59 10.80 2.58
C VAL A 54 -12.26 10.08 3.88
N TYR A 55 -11.12 9.40 3.99
CA TYR A 55 -10.68 8.73 5.22
C TYR A 55 -10.69 9.68 6.42
N TYR A 56 -10.10 10.86 6.29
CA TYR A 56 -10.03 11.82 7.38
C TYR A 56 -11.37 12.49 7.69
N VAL A 57 -12.22 12.73 6.68
CA VAL A 57 -13.59 13.19 6.90
C VAL A 57 -14.39 12.16 7.69
N PHE A 58 -14.34 10.88 7.30
CA PHE A 58 -14.99 9.81 8.06
C PHE A 58 -14.44 9.69 9.47
N LYS A 59 -13.11 9.81 9.63
CA LYS A 59 -12.45 9.83 10.95
C LYS A 59 -12.91 11.01 11.80
N ALA A 60 -13.16 12.17 11.19
CA ALA A 60 -13.66 13.36 11.87
C ALA A 60 -15.15 13.26 12.24
N LEU A 61 -15.96 12.62 11.40
CA LEU A 61 -17.40 12.41 11.63
C LEU A 61 -17.68 11.27 12.63
N SER A 62 -16.73 10.35 12.81
CA SER A 62 -16.82 9.24 13.78
C SER A 62 -15.61 9.23 14.72
N PRO A 63 -15.46 10.25 15.59
CA PRO A 63 -14.40 10.25 16.59
C PRO A 63 -14.68 9.10 17.56
N ALA A 64 -13.89 8.04 17.49
CA ALA A 64 -13.93 7.00 18.51
C ALA A 64 -13.44 7.64 19.82
N VAL A 65 -14.37 7.87 20.75
CA VAL A 65 -14.05 8.23 22.14
C VAL A 65 -13.25 7.07 22.71
N LEU A 66 -11.95 7.27 22.96
CA LEU A 66 -11.16 6.36 23.78
C LEU A 66 -11.78 6.33 25.19
N PRO A 67 -11.95 5.16 25.82
CA PRO A 67 -12.29 5.11 27.24
C PRO A 67 -11.19 5.83 28.04
N GLY A 68 -11.53 6.97 28.67
CA GLY A 68 -10.60 7.77 29.48
C GLY A 68 -10.07 9.06 28.83
N ALA A 69 -10.44 9.39 27.59
CA ALA A 69 -10.07 10.67 26.99
C ALA A 69 -11.13 11.76 27.28
N THR A 70 -10.79 12.74 28.12
CA THR A 70 -11.67 13.86 28.48
C THR A 70 -11.70 15.01 27.46
N ASP A 71 -10.88 14.97 26.42
CA ASP A 71 -10.83 16.04 25.41
C ASP A 71 -11.27 15.55 24.04
N VAL A 72 -12.58 15.69 23.79
CA VAL A 72 -13.14 15.62 22.44
C VAL A 72 -12.91 16.97 21.78
N THR A 73 -11.71 17.20 21.25
CA THR A 73 -11.48 18.35 20.36
C THR A 73 -12.18 18.07 19.04
N VAL A 74 -13.32 18.74 18.82
CA VAL A 74 -13.99 18.82 17.53
C VAL A 74 -12.96 19.18 16.45
N VAL A 75 -12.92 18.37 15.40
CA VAL A 75 -11.93 18.46 14.32
C VAL A 75 -12.11 19.77 13.55
N SER A 76 -11.35 20.80 13.94
CA SER A 76 -10.83 21.79 12.98
C SER A 76 -10.04 21.03 11.91
N ILE A 77 -10.03 21.48 10.65
CA ILE A 77 -9.24 20.89 9.55
C ILE A 77 -7.84 20.61 10.09
N SER A 78 -7.61 19.35 10.46
CA SER A 78 -6.39 19.03 11.22
C SER A 78 -5.23 19.24 10.26
N PRO A 79 -4.13 19.87 10.70
CA PRO A 79 -2.90 19.98 9.91
C PRO A 79 -2.48 18.64 9.28
N GLY A 80 -2.84 17.52 9.92
CA GLY A 80 -2.68 16.18 9.37
C GLY A 80 -3.42 15.93 8.06
N ILE A 81 -4.68 16.37 7.89
CA ILE A 81 -5.44 16.16 6.65
C ILE A 81 -4.73 16.85 5.49
N LEU A 82 -4.35 18.11 5.67
CA LEU A 82 -3.64 18.87 4.64
C LEU A 82 -2.29 18.23 4.32
N PHE A 83 -1.52 17.87 5.34
CA PHE A 83 -0.24 17.20 5.17
C PHE A 83 -0.36 15.89 4.39
N TRP A 84 -1.27 15.01 4.79
CA TRP A 84 -1.46 13.70 4.14
C TRP A 84 -2.09 13.82 2.76
N SER A 85 -2.97 14.78 2.52
CA SER A 85 -3.53 15.04 1.18
C SER A 85 -2.47 15.58 0.23
N VAL A 86 -1.57 16.46 0.69
CA VAL A 86 -0.43 16.92 -0.11
C VAL A 86 0.55 15.77 -0.36
N ALA A 87 0.87 14.98 0.67
CA ALA A 87 1.73 13.80 0.50
C ALA A 87 1.12 12.80 -0.50
N ALA A 88 -0.19 12.57 -0.45
CA ALA A 88 -0.93 11.74 -1.41
C ALA A 88 -0.84 12.26 -2.84
N LEU A 89 -0.93 13.59 -3.05
CA LEU A 89 -0.75 14.19 -4.37
C LEU A 89 0.68 14.01 -4.89
N VAL A 90 1.68 14.25 -4.03
CA VAL A 90 3.09 14.18 -4.41
C VAL A 90 3.55 12.74 -4.63
N LEU A 91 3.14 11.81 -3.78
CA LEU A 91 3.54 10.40 -3.84
C LEU A 91 2.66 9.57 -4.78
N GLY A 92 1.44 10.01 -5.07
CA GLY A 92 0.56 9.32 -6.01
C GLY A 92 1.09 9.30 -7.44
N ALA A 93 1.67 10.41 -7.91
CA ALA A 93 2.26 10.51 -9.23
C ALA A 93 3.42 9.50 -9.47
N PRO A 94 4.47 9.45 -8.64
CA PRO A 94 5.55 8.49 -8.82
C PRO A 94 5.07 7.06 -8.64
N MET A 95 4.11 6.80 -7.74
CA MET A 95 3.62 5.45 -7.51
C MET A 95 2.71 4.95 -8.64
N GLY A 96 1.89 5.83 -9.23
CA GLY A 96 1.17 5.54 -10.46
C GLY A 96 2.10 5.29 -11.65
N LEU A 97 3.19 6.06 -11.77
CA LEU A 97 4.20 5.80 -12.79
C LEU A 97 4.92 4.46 -12.58
N ALA A 98 5.26 4.11 -11.34
CA ALA A 98 5.84 2.81 -11.01
C ALA A 98 4.92 1.67 -11.46
N GLY A 99 3.61 1.76 -11.17
CA GLY A 99 2.61 0.80 -11.65
C GLY A 99 2.55 0.70 -13.18
N HIS A 100 2.61 1.84 -13.86
CA HIS A 100 2.61 1.88 -15.33
C HIS A 100 3.83 1.16 -15.93
N PHE A 101 5.03 1.40 -15.39
CA PHE A 101 6.27 0.78 -15.86
C PHE A 101 6.38 -0.69 -15.48
N ALA A 102 5.83 -1.08 -14.34
CA ALA A 102 5.86 -2.46 -13.84
C ALA A 102 5.17 -3.46 -14.78
N ARG A 103 4.30 -3.01 -15.70
CA ARG A 103 3.63 -3.86 -16.69
C ARG A 103 4.55 -4.51 -17.71
N ARG A 104 5.73 -3.94 -17.92
CA ARG A 104 6.63 -4.48 -18.94
C ARG A 104 7.13 -5.86 -18.49
N PRO A 105 7.25 -6.85 -19.41
CA PRO A 105 7.75 -8.17 -19.07
C PRO A 105 9.29 -8.22 -18.97
N ASP A 106 9.96 -7.07 -19.01
CA ASP A 106 11.41 -6.94 -18.98
C ASP A 106 11.95 -6.95 -17.54
N LEU A 107 13.25 -7.24 -17.39
CA LEU A 107 13.93 -7.11 -16.09
C LEU A 107 13.96 -5.66 -15.60
N LEU A 108 13.86 -4.70 -16.51
CA LEU A 108 13.79 -3.28 -16.17
C LEU A 108 12.49 -2.95 -15.40
N ALA A 109 11.43 -3.74 -15.55
CA ALA A 109 10.22 -3.61 -14.74
C ALA A 109 10.37 -4.16 -13.32
N LEU A 110 11.34 -5.03 -13.04
CA LEU A 110 11.52 -5.68 -11.75
C LEU A 110 11.61 -4.70 -10.57
N PRO A 111 12.44 -3.64 -10.60
CA PRO A 111 12.47 -2.67 -9.49
C PRO A 111 11.11 -2.03 -9.24
N PHE A 112 10.33 -1.75 -10.29
CA PHE A 112 8.99 -1.18 -10.15
C PHE A 112 7.98 -2.20 -9.60
N GLN A 113 8.08 -3.47 -10.01
CA GLN A 113 7.22 -4.55 -9.50
C GLN A 113 7.51 -4.84 -8.02
N LEU A 114 8.76 -4.65 -7.58
CA LEU A 114 9.17 -4.86 -6.19
C LEU A 114 8.83 -3.68 -5.26
N THR A 115 8.43 -2.52 -5.79
CA THR A 115 8.13 -1.33 -4.97
C THR A 115 7.04 -1.60 -3.92
N VAL A 116 5.91 -2.19 -4.32
CA VAL A 116 4.80 -2.46 -3.38
C VAL A 116 5.17 -3.53 -2.34
N PRO A 117 5.73 -4.70 -2.73
CA PRO A 117 6.20 -5.69 -1.76
C PRO A 117 7.26 -5.15 -0.80
N ALA A 118 8.19 -4.30 -1.28
CA ALA A 118 9.22 -3.72 -0.44
C ALA A 118 8.64 -2.75 0.60
N ILE A 119 7.72 -1.87 0.20
CA ILE A 119 7.03 -0.94 1.12
C ILE A 119 6.21 -1.73 2.14
N ALA A 120 5.46 -2.74 1.70
CA ALA A 120 4.65 -3.57 2.58
C ALA A 120 5.51 -4.32 3.62
N PHE A 121 6.65 -4.89 3.20
CA PHE A 121 7.57 -5.55 4.11
C PHE A 121 8.20 -4.58 5.11
N TYR A 122 8.70 -3.44 4.63
CA TYR A 122 9.32 -2.42 5.48
C TYR A 122 8.34 -1.89 6.53
N GLU A 123 7.14 -1.50 6.10
CA GLU A 123 6.14 -0.91 6.97
C GLU A 123 5.57 -1.94 7.96
N ALA A 124 5.38 -3.19 7.55
CA ALA A 124 5.00 -4.27 8.45
C ALA A 124 6.10 -4.61 9.46
N THR A 125 7.38 -4.43 9.11
CA THR A 125 8.51 -4.64 10.04
C THR A 125 8.54 -3.54 11.10
N MET A 126 8.45 -2.28 10.68
CA MET A 126 8.38 -1.13 11.60
C MET A 126 7.19 -1.25 12.56
N ARG A 127 6.01 -1.64 12.06
CA ARG A 127 4.83 -1.84 12.91
C ARG A 127 4.91 -3.08 13.78
N PHE A 128 5.54 -4.15 13.30
CA PHE A 128 5.81 -5.31 14.15
C PHE A 128 6.63 -4.86 15.38
N GLU A 129 7.70 -4.09 15.20
CA GLU A 129 8.55 -3.64 16.30
C GLU A 129 7.85 -2.67 17.28
N VAL A 130 6.94 -1.83 16.78
CA VAL A 130 6.28 -0.78 17.57
C VAL A 130 4.96 -1.24 18.19
N GLU A 131 4.19 -2.09 17.50
CA GLU A 131 2.80 -2.41 17.83
C GLU A 131 2.62 -3.82 18.41
N THR A 132 3.62 -4.70 18.36
CA THR A 132 3.49 -6.06 18.94
C THR A 132 3.85 -6.08 20.43
N ASP A 133 2.85 -5.81 21.26
CA ASP A 133 2.89 -6.23 22.66
C ASP A 133 2.66 -7.75 22.77
N PRO A 134 3.26 -8.46 23.75
CA PRO A 134 3.09 -9.90 23.93
C PRO A 134 1.64 -10.38 24.09
N GLY A 135 0.70 -9.47 24.37
CA GLY A 135 -0.73 -9.74 24.49
C GLY A 135 -1.57 -9.49 23.23
N ASP A 136 -1.04 -8.83 22.20
CA ASP A 136 -1.79 -8.52 20.96
C ASP A 136 -1.53 -9.57 19.86
N ALA A 137 -2.25 -10.68 19.96
CA ALA A 137 -2.19 -11.75 18.97
C ALA A 137 -2.63 -11.29 17.56
N VAL A 138 -3.54 -10.30 17.45
CA VAL A 138 -4.06 -9.84 16.16
C VAL A 138 -3.00 -9.03 15.42
N GLY A 139 -2.35 -8.07 16.09
CA GLY A 139 -1.22 -7.34 15.53
C GLY A 139 -0.09 -8.26 15.11
N LEU A 140 0.32 -9.19 15.99
CA LEU A 140 1.41 -10.14 15.72
C LEU A 140 1.14 -10.99 14.47
N VAL A 141 -0.04 -11.63 14.39
CA VAL A 141 -0.40 -12.47 13.24
C VAL A 141 -0.50 -11.63 11.97
N THR A 142 -1.15 -10.46 12.03
CA THR A 142 -1.35 -9.59 10.86
C THR A 142 -0.02 -9.17 10.24
N TRP A 143 0.89 -8.60 11.05
CA TRP A 143 2.17 -8.11 10.54
C TRP A 143 3.09 -9.25 10.06
N THR A 144 3.03 -10.41 10.73
CA THR A 144 3.76 -11.61 10.30
C THR A 144 3.29 -12.09 8.93
N VAL A 145 1.97 -12.17 8.71
CA VAL A 145 1.39 -12.58 7.44
C VAL A 145 1.76 -11.59 6.33
N VAL A 146 1.66 -10.29 6.57
CA VAL A 146 2.02 -9.26 5.58
C VAL A 146 3.50 -9.39 5.18
N ARG A 147 4.41 -9.61 6.14
CA ARG A 147 5.83 -9.83 5.85
C ARG A 147 6.07 -11.07 4.99
N ILE A 148 5.50 -12.21 5.39
CA ILE A 148 5.67 -13.49 4.66
C ILE A 148 5.11 -13.36 3.25
N ALA A 149 3.91 -12.81 3.10
CA ALA A 149 3.28 -12.59 1.80
C ALA A 149 4.14 -11.67 0.92
N SER A 150 4.67 -10.58 1.47
CA SER A 150 5.53 -9.64 0.74
C SER A 150 6.80 -10.32 0.20
N VAL A 151 7.45 -11.15 1.04
CA VAL A 151 8.63 -11.93 0.62
C VAL A 151 8.26 -12.96 -0.45
N ALA A 152 7.15 -13.68 -0.28
CA ALA A 152 6.70 -14.68 -1.26
C ALA A 152 6.41 -14.06 -2.63
N VAL A 153 5.74 -12.91 -2.68
CA VAL A 153 5.50 -12.17 -3.93
C VAL A 153 6.80 -11.68 -4.54
N ALA A 154 7.72 -11.12 -3.75
CA ALA A 154 9.03 -10.67 -4.23
C ALA A 154 9.82 -11.83 -4.87
N LEU A 155 9.88 -12.99 -4.20
CA LEU A 155 10.54 -14.19 -4.73
C LEU A 155 9.87 -14.69 -6.01
N GLY A 156 8.54 -14.67 -6.08
CA GLY A 156 7.80 -15.04 -7.29
C GLY A 156 8.11 -14.11 -8.48
N LEU A 157 8.22 -12.80 -8.23
CA LEU A 157 8.58 -11.81 -9.26
C LEU A 157 10.01 -11.99 -9.75
N VAL A 158 10.97 -12.17 -8.84
CA VAL A 158 12.38 -12.44 -9.17
C VAL A 158 12.51 -13.76 -9.92
N GLY A 159 11.84 -14.82 -9.46
CA GLY A 159 11.83 -16.13 -10.11
C GLY A 159 11.27 -16.07 -11.53
N ARG A 160 10.17 -15.33 -11.73
CA ARG A 160 9.59 -15.08 -13.06
C ARG A 160 10.55 -14.34 -13.99
N ALA A 161 11.25 -13.32 -13.48
CA ALA A 161 12.22 -12.56 -14.25
C ALA A 161 13.49 -13.39 -14.57
N GLY A 162 13.93 -14.24 -13.64
CA GLY A 162 15.00 -15.21 -13.89
C GLY A 162 14.60 -16.26 -14.92
N TRP A 163 13.36 -16.75 -14.87
CA TRP A 163 12.85 -17.71 -15.84
C TRP A 163 12.73 -17.13 -17.25
N SER A 164 12.38 -15.85 -17.39
CA SER A 164 12.34 -15.21 -18.72
C SER A 164 13.72 -15.02 -19.33
N LEU A 165 14.77 -14.87 -18.51
CA LEU A 165 16.17 -14.87 -18.97
C LEU A 165 16.65 -16.25 -19.40
N LEU A 166 16.21 -17.29 -18.70
CA LEU A 166 16.65 -18.66 -18.95
C LEU A 166 15.99 -19.32 -20.16
N ARG A 167 14.91 -18.75 -20.70
CA ARG A 167 14.35 -19.19 -21.99
C ARG A 167 15.15 -18.54 -23.13
N PRO A 168 16.03 -19.28 -23.82
CA PRO A 168 16.62 -18.77 -25.04
C PRO A 168 15.46 -18.57 -26.02
N SER A 169 15.36 -17.39 -26.63
CA SER A 169 14.58 -17.21 -27.84
C SER A 169 15.03 -18.26 -28.84
N GLY A 170 14.20 -19.29 -29.03
CA GLY A 170 14.41 -20.33 -30.04
C GLY A 170 14.75 -19.64 -31.35
N GLY A 171 15.94 -19.96 -31.87
CA GLY A 171 16.62 -19.19 -32.90
C GLY A 171 15.70 -18.86 -34.07
N SER A 172 15.59 -17.56 -34.37
CA SER A 172 15.41 -17.13 -35.74
C SER A 172 16.66 -17.56 -36.50
N SER A 173 16.56 -18.68 -37.21
CA SER A 173 17.57 -19.16 -38.14
C SER A 173 16.85 -19.60 -39.41
N ARG A 174 17.22 -18.92 -40.49
CA ARG A 174 16.97 -19.19 -41.92
C ARG A 174 15.62 -18.71 -42.44
N ALA A 175 15.53 -18.16 -43.64
CA ALA A 175 16.48 -17.57 -44.60
C ALA A 175 15.58 -16.90 -45.64
#